data_AF-A0A7L0LYN4-F1
#
_entry.id   AF-A0A7L0LYN4-F1
#
_cell.length_a   1.000
_cell.length_b   1.000
_cell.length_c   1.000
_cell.angle_alpha   90.00
_cell.angle_beta   90.00
_cell.angle_gamma   90.00
#
_symmetry.space_group_name_H-M   'P 1'
#
loop_
_entity.id
_entity.type
_entity.pdbx_description
1 polymer ?
#
loop_
_entity_poly.entity_id
_entity_poly.type
_entity_poly.pdbx_seq_one_letter_code
_entity_poly.pdbx_strand_id
1 'polypeptide(L)'
;LRDFLLVYNRMTELCFRRCVCNLNYRLLTGREESCLDSCASKLVHSNHRLMRSYVALMPGILQRRAADSASQDPALPAAPP
;
A
#
# COMPACT_ATOMS: atom_id res chain seq x y z
N LEU A 1 -4.12 -3.17 14.34
CA LEU A 1 -2.74 -3.64 14.61
C LEU A 1 -2.16 -4.47 13.47
N ARG A 2 -2.91 -5.42 12.87
CA ARG A 2 -2.46 -6.24 11.73
C ARG A 2 -1.88 -5.42 10.56
N ASP A 3 -2.59 -4.40 10.11
CA ASP A 3 -2.16 -3.62 8.94
C ASP A 3 -0.90 -2.80 9.22
N PHE A 4 -0.76 -2.31 10.45
CA PHE A 4 0.47 -1.66 10.91
C PHE A 4 1.65 -2.63 10.85
N LEU A 5 1.48 -3.86 11.35
CA LEU A 5 2.55 -4.87 11.31
C LEU A 5 2.89 -5.27 9.87
N LEU A 6 1.92 -5.31 8.97
CA LEU A 6 2.17 -5.58 7.55
C LEU A 6 3.03 -4.49 6.92
N VAL A 7 2.69 -3.21 7.15
CA VAL A 7 3.48 -2.07 6.65
C VAL A 7 4.87 -2.05 7.29
N TYR A 8 4.98 -2.33 8.59
CA TYR A 8 6.26 -2.41 9.29
C TYR A 8 7.16 -3.50 8.68
N ASN A 9 6.65 -4.73 8.52
CA ASN A 9 7.41 -5.83 7.94
C ASN A 9 7.84 -5.54 6.49
N ARG A 10 6.98 -4.86 5.73
CA ARG A 10 7.32 -4.43 4.37
C ARG A 10 8.41 -3.37 4.35
N MET A 11 8.34 -2.42 5.28
CA MET A 11 9.34 -1.36 5.44
C MET A 11 10.69 -1.94 5.82
N THR A 12 10.74 -2.85 6.79
CA THR A 12 11.99 -3.48 7.23
C THR A 12 12.64 -4.29 6.11
N GLU A 13 11.86 -5.10 5.37
CA GLU A 13 12.36 -5.85 4.19
C GLU A 13 12.95 -4.90 3.13
N LEU A 14 12.23 -3.84 2.78
CA LEU A 14 12.64 -2.90 1.74
C LEU A 14 13.91 -2.15 2.13
N CYS A 15 13.93 -1.57 3.33
CA CYS A 15 15.06 -0.78 3.78
C CYS A 15 16.30 -1.65 4.00
N PHE A 16 16.15 -2.88 4.48
CA PHE A 16 17.26 -3.84 4.56
C PHE A 16 17.87 -4.10 3.18
N ARG A 17 17.05 -4.48 2.19
CA ARG A 17 17.54 -4.74 0.81
C ARG A 17 18.19 -3.54 0.14
N ARG A 18 17.80 -2.32 0.50
CA ARG A 18 18.27 -1.09 -0.15
C ARG A 18 19.48 -0.48 0.52
N CYS A 19 19.57 -0.57 1.85
CA CYS A 19 20.56 0.13 2.65
C CYS A 19 21.65 -0.78 3.18
N VAL A 20 21.34 -2.03 3.58
CA VAL A 20 22.35 -2.95 4.14
C VAL A 20 23.10 -3.60 3.00
N CYS A 21 24.35 -3.20 2.82
CA CYS A 21 25.20 -3.64 1.72
C CYS A 21 26.51 -4.26 2.20
N ASN A 22 26.87 -4.09 3.47
CA ASN A 22 28.07 -4.66 4.07
C ASN A 22 27.69 -5.64 5.20
N LEU A 23 27.93 -6.93 4.97
CA LEU A 23 27.62 -8.01 5.92
C LEU A 23 28.89 -8.58 6.59
N ASN A 24 30.03 -7.88 6.49
CA ASN A 24 31.30 -8.33 7.07
C ASN A 24 31.36 -8.12 8.59
N TYR A 25 30.45 -7.32 9.15
CA TYR A 25 30.38 -7.01 10.58
C TYR A 25 28.94 -7.17 11.08
N ARG A 26 28.78 -7.41 12.39
CA ARG A 26 27.46 -7.55 13.02
C ARG A 26 26.74 -6.22 13.24
N LEU A 27 27.47 -5.11 13.30
CA LEU A 27 26.90 -3.78 13.50
C LEU A 27 26.77 -3.06 12.15
N LEU A 28 25.75 -2.20 12.06
CA LEU A 28 25.57 -1.30 10.93
C LEU A 28 26.71 -0.28 10.88
N THR A 29 27.12 0.07 9.67
CA THR A 29 28.00 1.22 9.47
C THR A 29 27.20 2.52 9.57
N GLY A 30 27.83 3.64 9.93
CA GLY A 30 27.13 4.93 10.03
C GLY A 30 26.45 5.39 8.73
N ARG A 31 26.95 4.93 7.57
CA ARG A 31 26.31 5.15 6.26
C ARG A 31 25.01 4.35 6.12
N GLU A 32 25.00 3.10 6.56
CA GLU A 32 23.81 2.24 6.54
C GLU A 32 22.76 2.75 7.52
N GLU A 33 23.16 3.18 8.71
CA GLU A 33 22.26 3.82 9.69
C GLU A 33 21.57 5.06 9.10
N SER A 34 22.35 5.98 8.53
CA SER A 34 21.81 7.20 7.87
C SER A 34 20.86 6.87 6.71
N CYS A 35 21.16 5.79 5.96
CA CYS A 35 20.31 5.32 4.88
C CYS A 35 18.99 4.74 5.42
N LEU A 36 19.03 3.94 6.49
CA LEU A 36 17.85 3.33 7.09
C LEU A 36 16.89 4.39 7.63
N ASP A 37 17.40 5.41 8.33
CA ASP A 37 16.59 6.53 8.84
C ASP A 37 15.89 7.28 7.69
N SER A 38 16.66 7.62 6.65
CA SER A 38 16.12 8.24 5.43
C SER A 38 15.09 7.35 4.73
N CYS A 39 15.31 6.05 4.67
CA CYS A 39 14.42 5.08 4.02
C CYS A 39 13.09 4.98 4.75
N ALA A 40 13.11 4.80 6.07
CA ALA A 40 11.92 4.71 6.90
C ALA A 40 11.10 6.00 6.81
N SER A 41 11.75 7.16 6.96
CA SER A 41 11.09 8.47 6.89
C SER A 41 10.43 8.71 5.52
N LYS A 42 11.13 8.39 4.42
CA LYS A 42 10.57 8.45 3.07
C LYS A 42 9.36 7.53 2.88
N LEU A 43 9.44 6.30 3.38
CA LEU A 43 8.35 5.34 3.24
C LEU A 43 7.12 5.78 4.01
N VAL A 44 7.27 6.25 5.26
CA VAL A 44 6.15 6.75 6.07
C VAL A 44 5.48 7.95 5.40
N HIS A 45 6.26 8.94 4.96
CA HIS A 45 5.70 10.12 4.27
C HIS A 45 5.02 9.75 2.96
N SER A 46 5.62 8.86 2.17
CA SER A 46 5.05 8.40 0.90
C SER A 46 3.76 7.62 1.13
N ASN A 47 3.76 6.71 2.11
CA ASN A 47 2.58 5.93 2.47
C ASN A 47 1.43 6.83 2.92
N HIS A 48 1.69 7.83 3.75
CA HIS A 48 0.68 8.78 4.18
C HIS A 48 0.14 9.63 3.01
N ARG A 49 1.02 10.09 2.10
CA ARG A 49 0.60 10.83 0.90
C ARG A 49 -0.28 9.98 -0.01
N LEU A 50 0.11 8.73 -0.25
CA LEU A 50 -0.67 7.78 -1.05
C LEU A 50 -2.01 7.47 -0.39
N MET A 51 -2.03 7.24 0.92
CA MET A 51 -3.26 6.94 1.64
C MET A 51 -4.23 8.12 1.61
N ARG A 52 -3.74 9.37 1.74
CA ARG A 52 -4.57 10.57 1.57
C ARG A 52 -5.23 10.61 0.19
N SER A 53 -4.46 10.39 -0.88
CA SER A 53 -5.01 10.36 -2.24
C SER A 53 -5.99 9.21 -2.45
N TYR A 54 -5.68 8.03 -1.92
CA TYR A 54 -6.54 6.85 -2.01
C TYR A 54 -7.90 7.09 -1.36
N VAL A 55 -7.92 7.63 -0.14
CA VAL A 55 -9.16 7.98 0.57
C VAL A 55 -9.98 9.02 -0.19
N ALA A 56 -9.33 10.00 -0.82
CA ALA A 56 -10.02 11.02 -1.61
C ALA A 56 -10.66 10.45 -2.90
N LEU A 57 -10.04 9.46 -3.53
CA LEU A 57 -10.44 8.94 -4.85
C LEU A 57 -11.37 7.72 -4.77
N MET A 58 -11.20 6.86 -3.77
CA MET A 58 -11.89 5.57 -3.70
C MET A 58 -13.42 5.66 -3.69
N PRO A 59 -14.08 6.58 -2.97
CA PRO A 59 -15.54 6.65 -2.97
C PRO A 59 -16.11 6.83 -4.37
N GLY A 60 -15.50 7.71 -5.19
CA GLY A 60 -15.94 7.93 -6.57
C GLY A 60 -15.68 6.73 -7.49
N ILE A 61 -14.58 6.01 -7.29
CA ILE A 61 -14.28 4.78 -8.03
C ILE A 61 -15.31 3.69 -7.69
N LEU A 62 -15.62 3.52 -6.40
CA LEU A 62 -16.59 2.52 -5.95
C LEU A 62 -18.01 2.84 -6.41
N GLN A 63 -18.40 4.12 -6.40
CA GLN A 63 -19.71 4.55 -6.90
C GLN A 63 -19.90 4.26 -8.39
N ARG A 64 -18.88 4.53 -9.21
CA ARG A 64 -18.91 4.19 -10.65
C ARG A 64 -19.03 2.68 -10.86
N ARG A 65 -18.23 1.88 -10.15
CA ARG A 65 -18.31 0.42 -10.22
C ARG A 65 -19.69 -0.12 -9.85
N ALA A 66 -20.33 0.45 -8.83
CA ALA A 66 -21.68 0.07 -8.42
C ALA A 66 -22.73 0.39 -9.50
N ALA A 67 -22.64 1.57 -10.12
CA ALA A 67 -23.52 1.96 -11.23
C ALA A 67 -23.33 1.07 -12.45
N ASP A 68 -22.08 0.73 -12.81
CA ASP A 68 -21.76 -0.17 -13.91
C ASP A 68 -22.34 -1.57 -13.66
N SER A 69 -22.19 -2.10 -12.43
CA SER A 69 -22.77 -3.40 -12.05
C SER A 69 -24.31 -3.43 -12.06
N ALA A 70 -24.97 -2.31 -11.75
CA ALA A 70 -26.43 -2.21 -11.79
C ALA A 70 -26.98 -2.06 -13.21
N SER A 71 -26.17 -1.56 -14.16
CA SER A 71 -26.53 -1.47 -15.58
C SER A 71 -26.34 -2.77 -16.36
N GLN A 72 -25.71 -3.78 -15.73
CA GLN A 72 -25.45 -5.09 -16.31
C GLN A 72 -26.50 -6.15 -15.91
N ASP A 73 -27.74 -5.73 -15.66
CA ASP A 73 -28.94 -6.59 -15.66
C ASP A 73 -29.64 -6.51 -17.03
N PRO A 74 -29.58 -7.54 -17.90
CA PRO A 74 -30.55 -7.71 -18.95
C PRO A 74 -31.79 -8.39 -18.37
N ALA A 75 -32.93 -7.71 -18.44
CA ALA A 75 -34.24 -8.28 -18.19
C ALA A 75 -34.40 -9.65 -18.91
N LEU A 76 -34.87 -10.68 -18.19
CA LEU A 76 -35.59 -11.79 -18.80
C LEU A 76 -37.10 -11.63 -18.46
N PRO A 77 -38.00 -11.61 -19.47
CA PRO A 77 -39.43 -11.38 -19.28
C PRO A 77 -40.16 -12.61 -18.76
N ALA A 78 -41.34 -12.37 -18.18
CA ALA A 78 -42.30 -13.35 -17.66
C ALA A 78 -42.72 -14.44 -18.66
N ALA A 79 -43.01 -15.67 -18.19
CA ALA A 79 -43.94 -16.62 -18.82
C ALA A 79 -44.43 -17.76 -17.86
N PRO A 80 -45.61 -18.38 -18.11
CA PRO A 80 -46.55 -19.00 -17.13
C PRO A 80 -46.54 -20.56 -17.17
N PRO A 81 -47.45 -21.32 -16.48
CA PRO A 81 -48.91 -21.39 -16.75
C PRO A 81 -49.83 -20.83 -15.67
#